data_AF-A0A8J4QRR7-F1
#
_entry.id   AF-A0A8J4QRR7-F1
#
_cell.length_a   1.000
_cell.length_b   1.000
_cell.length_c   1.000
_cell.angle_alpha   90.00
_cell.angle_beta   90.00
_cell.angle_gamma   90.00
#
_symmetry.space_group_name_H-M   'P 1'
#
loop_
_entity.id
_entity.type
_entity.pdbx_description
1 polymer ?
#
loop_
_entity_poly.entity_id
_entity_poly.type
_entity_poly.pdbx_seq_one_letter_code
_entity_poly.pdbx_strand_id
1 'polypeptide(L)'
;MMEDFEKKVSITEKMESDFDEAACSSSSSSSTTTSASKTVHLLRSFLAIQERRAQAYSKLKSGFAEYMVSGGELAYQQLCSEITQEFNDCSKQVLEMESLFMNPDYCRIDLAQLLRAIQTQEKQKLQLVQM
;
A
#
# COMPACT_ATOMS: atom_id res chain seq x y z
N MET A 1 28.25 1.54 6.31
CA MET A 1 28.83 0.73 5.23
C MET A 1 28.10 -0.58 5.24
N MET A 2 27.63 -0.97 4.06
CA MET A 2 26.63 -2.00 3.80
C MET A 2 27.39 -3.21 3.26
N GLU A 3 27.80 -4.13 4.12
CA GLU A 3 28.64 -5.27 3.71
C GLU A 3 28.12 -6.64 4.18
N ASP A 4 26.98 -6.71 4.89
CA ASP A 4 26.48 -7.97 5.45
C ASP A 4 25.31 -8.62 4.69
N PHE A 5 24.98 -8.16 3.48
CA PHE A 5 23.85 -8.71 2.72
C PHE A 5 24.24 -9.70 1.60
N GLU A 6 25.53 -9.83 1.26
CA GLU A 6 25.96 -10.62 0.09
C GLU A 6 26.39 -12.07 0.40
N LYS A 7 26.31 -12.53 1.66
CA LYS A 7 26.86 -13.85 2.05
C LYS A 7 25.83 -14.96 2.27
N LYS A 8 24.60 -14.81 1.77
CA LYS A 8 23.54 -15.83 1.96
C LYS A 8 22.88 -16.32 0.66
N VAL A 9 23.63 -16.29 -0.44
CA VAL A 9 23.26 -16.97 -1.69
C VAL A 9 24.38 -17.93 -2.08
N SER A 10 24.43 -19.07 -1.41
CA SER A 10 25.16 -20.25 -1.88
C SER A 10 24.12 -21.30 -2.25
N ILE A 11 23.74 -21.28 -3.53
CA ILE A 11 22.98 -22.35 -4.17
C ILE A 11 23.98 -23.47 -4.47
N THR A 12 23.66 -24.69 -4.05
CA THR A 12 24.26 -25.90 -4.61
C THR A 12 23.14 -26.89 -4.87
N GLU A 13 22.95 -27.19 -6.15
CA GLU A 13 22.02 -28.16 -6.69
C GLU A 13 22.33 -29.58 -6.25
N LYS A 14 21.29 -30.42 -6.15
CA LYS A 14 21.06 -31.60 -7.02
C LYS A 14 20.09 -32.54 -6.29
N MET A 15 18.87 -32.65 -6.78
CA MET A 15 17.98 -33.75 -6.39
C MET A 15 17.34 -34.33 -7.65
N GLU A 16 17.60 -35.63 -7.81
CA GLU A 16 17.30 -36.45 -8.98
C GLU A 16 15.81 -36.49 -9.30
N SER A 17 15.55 -36.52 -10.60
CA SER A 17 14.24 -36.70 -11.22
C SER A 17 13.81 -38.16 -11.14
N ASP A 18 12.71 -38.43 -10.45
CA ASP A 18 11.81 -39.55 -10.73
C ASP A 18 10.38 -39.09 -10.38
N PHE A 19 9.67 -38.59 -11.40
CA PHE A 19 8.22 -38.41 -11.32
C PHE A 19 7.59 -39.21 -12.43
N ASP A 20 7.08 -40.38 -12.05
CA ASP A 20 6.18 -41.21 -12.83
C ASP A 20 4.97 -40.39 -13.29
N GLU A 21 4.74 -40.43 -14.59
CA GLU A 21 3.57 -39.88 -15.25
C GLU A 21 2.33 -40.71 -14.87
N ALA A 22 1.58 -40.22 -13.90
CA ALA A 22 0.21 -40.66 -13.64
C ALA A 22 -0.74 -39.48 -13.84
N ALA A 23 -1.32 -39.42 -15.03
CA ALA A 23 -2.39 -38.51 -15.40
C ALA A 23 -3.57 -38.60 -14.43
N CYS A 24 -3.92 -37.49 -13.76
CA CYS A 24 -5.31 -37.10 -13.49
C CYS A 24 -5.45 -35.65 -13.00
N SER A 25 -6.40 -34.93 -13.62
CA SER A 25 -7.12 -33.74 -13.09
C SER A 25 -6.47 -32.35 -13.17
N SER A 26 -6.22 -31.88 -14.38
CA SER A 26 -5.95 -30.46 -14.68
C SER A 26 -7.24 -29.63 -14.65
N SER A 27 -7.62 -29.09 -13.47
CA SER A 27 -8.67 -28.05 -13.39
C SER A 27 -8.51 -27.05 -12.23
N SER A 28 -7.64 -27.30 -11.24
CA SER A 28 -7.61 -26.51 -9.99
C SER A 28 -6.46 -25.50 -9.88
N SER A 29 -5.49 -25.50 -10.80
CA SER A 29 -4.24 -24.71 -10.67
C SER A 29 -4.30 -23.32 -11.34
N SER A 30 -5.32 -23.04 -12.16
CA SER A 30 -5.43 -21.79 -12.93
C SER A 30 -6.13 -20.65 -12.16
N SER A 31 -7.05 -21.00 -11.25
CA SER A 31 -7.84 -20.03 -10.48
C SER A 31 -7.06 -19.37 -9.33
N THR A 32 -6.19 -20.13 -8.65
CA THR A 32 -5.38 -19.67 -7.52
C THR A 32 -4.29 -18.69 -7.94
N THR A 33 -3.60 -18.94 -9.06
CA THR A 33 -2.57 -18.04 -9.60
C THR A 33 -3.18 -16.69 -10.03
N THR A 34 -4.40 -16.72 -10.58
CA THR A 34 -5.15 -15.53 -10.97
C THR A 34 -5.57 -14.70 -9.76
N SER A 35 -6.07 -15.34 -8.69
CA SER A 35 -6.45 -14.64 -7.45
C SER A 35 -5.25 -14.01 -6.72
N ALA A 36 -4.12 -14.73 -6.67
CA ALA A 36 -2.87 -14.19 -6.12
C ALA A 36 -2.38 -12.97 -6.91
N SER A 37 -2.42 -13.04 -8.25
CA SER A 37 -2.06 -11.91 -9.13
C SER A 37 -2.93 -10.68 -8.87
N LYS A 38 -4.26 -10.85 -8.81
CA LYS A 38 -5.21 -9.77 -8.48
C LYS A 38 -4.90 -9.15 -7.11
N THR A 39 -4.63 -9.98 -6.10
CA THR A 39 -4.26 -9.51 -4.75
C THR A 39 -2.98 -8.66 -4.79
N VAL A 40 -1.95 -9.12 -5.50
CA VAL A 40 -0.70 -8.37 -5.67
C VAL A 40 -0.95 -7.04 -6.39
N HIS A 41 -1.82 -7.01 -7.40
CA HIS A 41 -2.20 -5.77 -8.07
C HIS A 41 -2.83 -4.76 -7.10
N LEU A 42 -3.78 -5.19 -6.26
CA LEU A 42 -4.35 -4.30 -5.24
C LEU A 42 -3.31 -3.81 -4.24
N LEU A 43 -2.39 -4.67 -3.79
CA LEU A 43 -1.32 -4.26 -2.87
C LEU A 43 -0.35 -3.24 -3.50
N ARG A 44 -0.06 -3.36 -4.80
CA ARG A 44 0.72 -2.34 -5.52
C ARG A 44 -0.04 -1.01 -5.63
N SER A 45 -1.33 -1.05 -5.90
CA SER A 45 -2.19 0.15 -5.87
C SER A 45 -2.22 0.77 -4.47
N PHE A 46 -2.28 -0.05 -3.41
CA PHE A 46 -2.21 0.42 -2.04
C PHE A 46 -0.91 1.14 -1.74
N LEU A 47 0.23 0.56 -2.16
CA LEU A 47 1.55 1.18 -2.00
C LEU A 47 1.59 2.56 -2.68
N ALA A 48 1.10 2.67 -3.91
CA ALA A 48 1.04 3.94 -4.64
C ALA A 48 0.17 4.99 -3.92
N ILE A 49 -0.93 4.58 -3.29
CA ILE A 49 -1.75 5.50 -2.47
C ILE A 49 -0.95 5.98 -1.25
N GLN A 50 -0.23 5.09 -0.58
CA GLN A 50 0.57 5.45 0.59
C GLN A 50 1.77 6.35 0.24
N GLU A 51 2.36 6.17 -0.94
CA GLU A 51 3.38 7.09 -1.48
C GLU A 51 2.81 8.50 -1.69
N ARG A 52 1.63 8.62 -2.31
CA ARG A 52 0.96 9.93 -2.46
C ARG A 52 0.67 10.58 -1.13
N ARG A 53 0.20 9.81 -0.15
CA ARG A 53 -0.05 10.30 1.20
C ARG A 53 1.25 10.79 1.87
N ALA A 54 2.36 10.07 1.71
CA ALA A 54 3.67 10.50 2.22
C ALA A 54 4.15 11.79 1.53
N GLN A 55 3.96 11.91 0.22
CA GLN A 55 4.28 13.12 -0.54
C GLN A 55 3.44 14.32 -0.07
N ALA A 56 2.14 14.12 0.20
CA ALA A 56 1.27 15.16 0.73
C ALA A 56 1.75 15.67 2.10
N TYR A 57 2.15 14.78 3.02
CA TYR A 57 2.77 15.18 4.29
C TYR A 57 4.06 15.98 4.08
N SER A 58 4.92 15.57 3.14
CA SER A 58 6.15 16.29 2.82
C SER A 58 5.86 17.68 2.24
N LYS A 59 4.89 17.79 1.32
CA LYS A 59 4.50 19.06 0.68
C LYS A 59 3.90 20.02 1.72
N LEU A 60 3.06 19.52 2.64
CA LEU A 60 2.53 20.31 3.73
C LEU A 60 3.64 20.87 4.64
N LYS A 61 4.60 20.01 5.02
CA LYS A 61 5.74 20.41 5.86
C LYS A 61 6.59 21.49 5.20
N SER A 62 6.92 21.31 3.92
CA SER A 62 7.69 22.31 3.16
C SER A 62 6.91 23.61 2.99
N GLY A 63 5.62 23.55 2.66
CA GLY A 63 4.80 24.75 2.51
C GLY A 63 4.59 25.51 3.81
N PHE A 64 4.54 24.83 4.96
CA PHE A 64 4.54 25.49 6.26
C PHE A 64 5.86 26.22 6.55
N ALA A 65 7.00 25.61 6.19
CA ALA A 65 8.30 26.28 6.31
C ALA A 65 8.38 27.53 5.42
N GLU A 66 7.86 27.45 4.20
CA GLU A 66 7.77 28.59 3.28
C GLU A 66 6.84 29.69 3.80
N TYR A 67 5.68 29.32 4.34
CA TYR A 67 4.77 30.24 5.01
C TYR A 67 5.45 30.98 6.16
N MET A 68 6.28 30.28 6.96
CA MET A 68 6.99 30.89 8.08
C MET A 68 8.05 31.91 7.67
N VAL A 69 8.58 31.80 6.45
CA VAL A 69 9.56 32.76 5.90
C VAL A 69 8.86 33.91 5.18
N SER A 70 7.84 33.61 4.38
CA SER A 70 7.19 34.58 3.49
C SER A 70 6.02 35.33 4.12
N GLY A 71 5.34 34.75 5.11
CA GLY A 71 4.07 35.23 5.64
C GLY A 71 2.89 35.12 4.65
N GLY A 72 3.04 34.37 3.55
CA GLY A 72 2.06 34.24 2.48
C GLY A 72 0.84 33.40 2.87
N GLU A 73 -0.08 33.98 3.64
CA GLU A 73 -1.25 33.27 4.20
C GLU A 73 -2.17 32.66 3.13
N LEU A 74 -2.50 33.41 2.07
CA LEU A 74 -3.40 32.91 1.02
C LEU A 74 -2.85 31.67 0.31
N ALA A 75 -1.56 31.68 -0.04
CA ALA A 75 -0.90 30.56 -0.69
C ALA A 75 -0.87 29.32 0.23
N TYR A 76 -0.61 29.54 1.53
CA TYR A 76 -0.61 28.46 2.51
C TYR A 76 -2.01 27.88 2.77
N GLN A 77 -3.06 28.72 2.80
CA GLN A 77 -4.44 28.25 2.92
C GLN A 77 -4.87 27.42 1.70
N GLN A 78 -4.51 27.86 0.49
CA GLN A 78 -4.76 27.09 -0.74
C GLN A 78 -4.05 25.73 -0.69
N LEU A 79 -2.78 25.71 -0.28
CA LEU A 79 -2.04 24.47 -0.08
C LEU A 79 -2.73 23.54 0.92
N CYS A 80 -3.17 24.07 2.08
CA CYS A 80 -3.88 23.28 3.08
C CYS A 80 -5.15 22.64 2.51
N SER A 81 -5.90 23.37 1.67
CA SER A 81 -7.09 22.83 0.99
C SER A 81 -6.72 21.70 0.03
N GLU A 82 -5.70 21.89 -0.82
CA GLU A 82 -5.23 20.87 -1.76
C GLU A 82 -4.80 19.59 -1.03
N ILE A 83 -3.99 19.73 0.03
CA ILE A 83 -3.49 18.60 0.82
C ILE A 83 -4.64 17.88 1.52
N THR A 84 -5.61 18.62 2.07
CA THR A 84 -6.80 18.04 2.68
C THR A 84 -7.58 17.21 1.67
N GLN A 85 -7.74 17.72 0.44
CA GLN A 85 -8.40 16.98 -0.63
C GLN A 85 -7.64 15.70 -0.99
N GLU A 86 -6.33 15.76 -1.17
CA GLU A 86 -5.49 14.58 -1.49
C GLU A 86 -5.60 13.52 -0.38
N PHE A 87 -5.58 13.92 0.89
CA PHE A 87 -5.78 12.99 2.00
C PHE A 87 -7.16 12.34 1.97
N ASN A 88 -8.22 13.11 1.69
CA ASN A 88 -9.57 12.57 1.56
C ASN A 88 -9.65 11.54 0.43
N ASP A 89 -9.08 11.85 -0.73
CA ASP A 89 -9.14 10.97 -1.89
C ASP A 89 -8.29 9.71 -1.71
N CYS A 90 -7.12 9.81 -1.06
CA CYS A 90 -6.37 8.64 -0.61
C CYS A 90 -7.20 7.78 0.35
N SER A 91 -7.93 8.39 1.28
CA SER A 91 -8.73 7.66 2.27
C SER A 91 -9.89 6.90 1.64
N LYS A 92 -10.60 7.53 0.69
CA LYS A 92 -11.68 6.89 -0.09
C LYS A 92 -11.17 5.67 -0.87
N GLN A 93 -10.04 5.80 -1.57
CA GLN A 93 -9.49 4.69 -2.36
C GLN A 93 -9.09 3.49 -1.49
N VAL A 94 -8.56 3.73 -0.29
CA VAL A 94 -8.25 2.63 0.64
C VAL A 94 -9.50 1.98 1.20
N LEU A 95 -10.58 2.74 1.49
CA LEU A 95 -11.86 2.18 1.94
C LEU A 95 -12.53 1.32 0.84
N GLU A 96 -12.43 1.76 -0.41
CA GLU A 96 -12.87 0.97 -1.57
C GLU A 96 -12.05 -0.33 -1.68
N MET A 97 -10.74 -0.24 -1.53
CA MET A 97 -9.85 -1.40 -1.58
C MET A 97 -10.07 -2.38 -0.42
N GLU A 98 -10.35 -1.88 0.78
CA GLU A 98 -10.79 -2.70 1.91
C GLU A 98 -12.05 -3.50 1.54
N SER A 99 -13.03 -2.84 0.91
CA SER A 99 -14.27 -3.48 0.46
C SER A 99 -14.01 -4.53 -0.63
N LEU A 100 -13.04 -4.31 -1.52
CA LEU A 100 -12.61 -5.29 -2.51
C LEU A 100 -12.00 -6.54 -1.87
N PHE A 101 -11.16 -6.39 -0.84
CA PHE A 101 -10.59 -7.53 -0.14
C PHE A 101 -11.64 -8.38 0.61
N MET A 102 -12.76 -7.78 1.01
CA MET A 102 -13.91 -8.49 1.59
C MET A 102 -14.74 -9.26 0.55
N ASN A 103 -14.65 -8.93 -0.72
CA ASN A 103 -15.41 -9.57 -1.79
C ASN A 103 -14.99 -11.05 -1.94
N PRO A 104 -15.93 -11.99 -2.16
CA PRO A 104 -15.63 -13.40 -2.45
C PRO A 104 -14.54 -13.65 -3.52
N ASP A 105 -14.39 -12.74 -4.48
CA ASP A 105 -13.36 -12.82 -5.54
C ASP A 105 -11.92 -12.75 -5.00
N TYR A 106 -11.73 -12.10 -3.84
CA TYR A 106 -10.45 -11.99 -3.14
C TYR A 106 -10.44 -12.83 -1.86
N CYS A 107 -11.50 -12.70 -1.04
CA CYS A 107 -11.66 -13.39 0.25
C CYS A 107 -10.44 -13.21 1.19
N ARG A 108 -9.80 -12.03 1.14
CA ARG A 108 -8.62 -11.68 1.94
C ARG A 108 -9.00 -10.81 3.12
N ILE A 109 -9.73 -11.42 4.05
CA ILE A 109 -10.28 -10.76 5.23
C ILE A 109 -9.16 -10.15 6.09
N ASP A 110 -8.03 -10.85 6.18
CA ASP A 110 -6.82 -10.42 6.85
C ASP A 110 -6.28 -9.09 6.31
N LEU A 111 -6.24 -8.92 4.98
CA LEU A 111 -5.77 -7.69 4.35
C LEU A 111 -6.73 -6.53 4.55
N ALA A 112 -8.05 -6.78 4.48
CA ALA A 112 -9.04 -5.75 4.78
C ALA A 112 -8.94 -5.25 6.23
N GLN A 113 -8.76 -6.15 7.19
CA GLN A 113 -8.56 -5.79 8.59
C GLN A 113 -7.29 -4.95 8.79
N LEU A 114 -6.21 -5.28 8.06
CA LEU A 114 -4.98 -4.48 8.08
C LEU A 114 -5.21 -3.08 7.49
N LEU A 115 -5.91 -2.97 6.36
CA LEU A 115 -6.26 -1.67 5.77
C LEU A 115 -7.12 -0.82 6.72
N ARG A 116 -8.07 -1.44 7.42
CA ARG A 116 -8.89 -0.78 8.45
C ARG A 116 -8.05 -0.26 9.61
N ALA A 117 -7.09 -1.05 10.08
CA ALA A 117 -6.17 -0.64 11.14
C ALA A 117 -5.33 0.56 10.70
N ILE A 118 -4.79 0.53 9.47
CA ILE A 118 -4.04 1.64 8.88
C ILE A 118 -4.90 2.90 8.77
N GLN A 119 -6.14 2.81 8.25
CA GLN A 119 -7.05 3.96 8.19
C GLN A 119 -7.35 4.56 9.57
N THR A 120 -7.48 3.71 10.59
CA THR A 120 -7.69 4.15 11.97
C THR A 120 -6.48 4.91 12.49
N GLN A 121 -5.27 4.41 12.24
CA GLN A 121 -4.03 5.08 12.61
C GLN A 121 -3.87 6.43 11.89
N GLU A 122 -4.21 6.50 10.61
CA GLU A 122 -4.14 7.74 9.82
C GLU A 122 -5.13 8.79 10.33
N LYS A 123 -6.36 8.38 10.68
CA LYS A 123 -7.35 9.26 11.31
C LYS A 123 -6.83 9.83 12.63
N GLN A 124 -6.21 9.00 13.48
CA GLN A 124 -5.60 9.44 14.73
C GLN A 124 -4.45 10.42 14.48
N LYS A 125 -3.59 10.14 13.49
CA LYS A 125 -2.48 11.02 13.11
C LYS A 125 -2.98 12.39 12.65
N LEU A 126 -4.02 12.43 11.81
CA LEU A 126 -4.65 13.68 11.35
C LEU A 126 -5.19 14.54 12.51
N GLN A 127 -5.79 13.91 13.52
CA GLN A 127 -6.29 14.63 14.70
C GLN A 127 -5.16 15.28 15.53
N LEU A 128 -3.95 14.71 15.52
CA LEU A 128 -2.80 15.28 16.22
C LEU A 128 -2.18 16.48 15.50
N VAL A 129 -2.36 16.61 14.17
CA VAL A 129 -1.81 17.73 13.37
C VAL A 129 -2.78 18.90 13.25
N GLN A 130 -4.04 18.75 13.70
CA GLN A 130 -5.07 19.80 13.69
C GLN A 130 -5.19 20.57 15.02
N MET A 131 -4.33 20.30 16.01
CA MET A 131 -4.20 21.12 17.23
C MET A 131 -3.08 22.15 17.08
#